data_AF-A0A2P4PHI6-F1
#
_entry.id   AF-A0A2P4PHI6-F1
#
_cell.length_a   1.000
_cell.length_b   1.000
_cell.length_c   1.000
_cell.angle_alpha   90.00
_cell.angle_beta   90.00
_cell.angle_gamma   90.00
#
_symmetry.space_group_name_H-M   'P 1'
#
loop_
_entity.id
_entity.type
_entity.pdbx_description
1 polymer ?
#
loop_
_entity_poly.entity_id
_entity_poly.type
_entity_poly.pdbx_seq_one_letter_code
_entity_poly.pdbx_strand_id
1 'polypeptide(L)'
;MGKVIKKTRKINKIDKTIDIAGKKTIIEHMNEWEKRGKVSKTPFADLSKKLKVRFNFAPKAICDYWWNILDPRIDHSPFSQEEKNYIYEWIGRYKEMNDGIIPWTNLQSEISNLGKFRSRNDLKNIWNAKKRQLEVKNSALENFDNGDELKYGTINVENVIEDKGIQSIFNSFSTIYNDG
;
A
#
# COMPACT_ATOMS: atom_id res chain seq x y z
N MET A 1 35.72 -9.67 -2.29
CA MET A 1 34.41 -8.99 -2.39
C MET A 1 33.30 -10.03 -2.35
N GLY A 2 32.53 -10.09 -1.26
CA GLY A 2 31.45 -11.06 -1.11
C GLY A 2 30.26 -10.71 -2.01
N LYS A 3 29.81 -11.65 -2.85
CA LYS A 3 28.59 -11.49 -3.64
C LYS A 3 27.40 -11.34 -2.69
N VAL A 4 26.78 -10.17 -2.65
CA VAL A 4 25.50 -9.96 -1.98
C VAL A 4 24.45 -10.74 -2.76
N ILE A 5 24.12 -11.94 -2.28
CA ILE A 5 23.01 -12.75 -2.80
C ILE A 5 21.73 -11.98 -2.47
N LYS A 6 21.18 -11.25 -3.45
CA LYS A 6 19.82 -10.71 -3.36
C LYS A 6 18.88 -11.91 -3.22
N LYS A 7 18.42 -12.21 -2.01
CA LYS A 7 17.35 -13.18 -1.77
C LYS A 7 16.13 -12.70 -2.55
N THR A 8 15.88 -13.31 -3.71
CA THR A 8 14.64 -13.09 -4.46
C THR A 8 13.50 -13.48 -3.53
N ARG A 9 12.71 -12.51 -3.06
CA ARG A 9 11.50 -12.81 -2.28
C ARG A 9 10.65 -13.70 -3.17
N LYS A 10 10.41 -14.95 -2.78
CA LYS A 10 9.33 -15.76 -3.35
C LYS A 10 8.06 -14.97 -3.11
N ILE A 11 7.59 -14.26 -4.13
CA ILE A 11 6.27 -13.65 -4.12
C ILE A 11 5.34 -14.86 -4.10
N ASN A 12 4.73 -15.12 -2.94
CA ASN A 12 3.75 -16.19 -2.80
C ASN A 12 2.54 -15.81 -3.65
N LYS A 13 2.58 -16.16 -4.93
CA LYS A 13 1.54 -15.88 -5.94
C LYS A 13 0.35 -16.81 -5.74
N ILE A 14 -0.17 -16.89 -4.52
CA ILE A 14 -1.35 -17.70 -4.19
C ILE A 14 -2.48 -17.33 -5.14
N ASP A 15 -2.67 -16.03 -5.40
CA ASP A 15 -3.63 -15.45 -6.33
C ASP A 15 -3.64 -16.10 -7.72
N LYS A 16 -2.48 -16.54 -8.22
CA LYS A 16 -2.32 -17.17 -9.55
C LYS A 16 -2.46 -18.69 -9.53
N THR A 17 -2.22 -19.32 -8.37
CA THR A 17 -2.15 -20.79 -8.24
C THR A 17 -3.37 -21.40 -7.59
N ILE A 18 -4.12 -20.62 -6.81
CA ILE A 18 -5.31 -21.09 -6.13
C ILE A 18 -6.51 -21.06 -7.08
N ASP A 19 -7.25 -22.18 -7.15
CA ASP A 19 -8.48 -22.26 -7.92
C ASP A 19 -9.67 -21.62 -7.16
N ILE A 20 -10.82 -21.53 -7.83
CA ILE A 20 -12.05 -20.97 -7.25
C ILE A 20 -12.51 -21.76 -6.02
N ALA A 21 -12.37 -23.09 -6.04
CA ALA A 21 -12.75 -23.95 -4.93
C ALA A 21 -11.88 -23.73 -3.68
N GLY A 22 -10.57 -23.52 -3.87
CA GLY A 22 -9.61 -23.19 -2.83
C GLY A 22 -9.89 -21.82 -2.22
N LYS A 23 -10.21 -20.80 -3.04
CA LYS A 23 -10.64 -19.49 -2.55
C LYS A 23 -11.90 -19.60 -1.70
N LYS A 24 -12.92 -20.33 -2.19
CA LYS A 24 -14.16 -20.59 -1.46
C LYS A 24 -13.91 -21.28 -0.13
N THR A 25 -13.03 -22.29 -0.10
CA THR A 25 -12.63 -23.01 1.12
C THR A 25 -12.02 -22.07 2.17
N ILE A 26 -11.17 -21.11 1.74
CA ILE A 26 -10.59 -20.11 2.65
C ILE A 26 -11.68 -19.19 3.21
N ILE A 27 -12.54 -18.65 2.35
CA ILE A 27 -13.61 -17.72 2.73
C ILE A 27 -14.57 -18.37 3.73
N GLU A 28 -15.07 -19.57 3.43
CA GLU A 28 -15.99 -20.30 4.31
C GLU A 28 -15.38 -20.56 5.67
N HIS A 29 -14.13 -21.05 5.71
CA HIS A 29 -13.44 -21.34 6.96
C HIS A 29 -13.22 -20.08 7.80
N MET A 30 -12.82 -18.95 7.18
CA MET A 30 -12.60 -17.71 7.91
C MET A 30 -13.91 -17.10 8.42
N ASN A 31 -15.00 -17.18 7.64
CA ASN A 31 -16.32 -16.76 8.08
C ASN A 31 -16.84 -17.60 9.25
N GLU A 32 -16.66 -18.93 9.22
CA GLU A 32 -17.00 -19.81 10.33
C GLU A 32 -16.15 -19.53 11.57
N TRP A 33 -14.85 -19.29 11.39
CA TRP A 33 -13.94 -18.94 12.46
C TRP A 33 -14.34 -17.63 13.15
N GLU A 34 -14.73 -16.60 12.38
CA GLU A 34 -15.26 -15.34 12.93
C GLU A 34 -16.60 -15.56 13.65
N LYS A 35 -17.56 -16.29 13.04
CA LYS A 35 -18.87 -16.59 13.64
C LYS A 35 -18.78 -17.32 14.97
N ARG A 36 -17.80 -18.21 15.13
CA ARG A 36 -17.57 -18.98 16.36
C ARG A 36 -16.85 -18.17 17.45
N GLY A 37 -16.54 -16.89 17.22
CA GLY A 37 -15.82 -16.06 18.19
C GLY A 37 -14.31 -16.29 18.17
N LYS A 38 -13.74 -16.66 17.01
CA LYS A 38 -12.29 -16.81 16.78
C LYS A 38 -11.63 -17.87 17.68
N VAL A 39 -12.30 -19.02 17.82
CA VAL A 39 -11.89 -20.14 18.69
C VAL A 39 -10.47 -20.67 18.44
N SER A 40 -10.01 -20.73 17.18
CA SER A 40 -8.62 -21.13 16.87
C SER A 40 -7.70 -19.92 16.95
N LYS A 41 -6.60 -20.04 17.71
CA LYS A 41 -5.53 -19.02 17.71
C LYS A 41 -4.68 -19.06 16.43
N THR A 42 -4.80 -20.11 15.63
CA THR A 42 -3.97 -20.36 14.45
C THR A 42 -4.79 -20.75 13.21
N PRO A 43 -5.81 -19.95 12.82
CA PRO A 43 -6.73 -20.31 11.73
C PRO A 43 -6.01 -20.58 10.40
N PHE A 44 -4.94 -19.83 10.11
CA PHE A 44 -4.17 -20.00 8.88
C PHE A 44 -3.31 -21.27 8.86
N ALA A 45 -2.92 -21.80 10.02
CA ALA A 45 -2.23 -23.09 10.12
C ALA A 45 -3.20 -24.24 9.84
N ASP A 46 -4.43 -24.13 10.35
CA ASP A 46 -5.51 -25.08 10.09
C ASP A 46 -5.89 -25.07 8.60
N LEU A 47 -5.99 -23.89 7.99
CA LEU A 47 -6.18 -23.73 6.54
C LEU A 47 -5.04 -24.35 5.73
N SER A 48 -3.79 -24.12 6.13
CA SER A 48 -2.62 -24.70 5.44
C SER A 48 -2.68 -26.23 5.43
N LYS A 49 -3.05 -26.86 6.56
CA LYS A 49 -3.27 -28.31 6.64
C LYS A 49 -4.42 -28.76 5.74
N LYS A 50 -5.56 -28.06 5.77
CA LYS A 50 -6.75 -28.37 4.98
C LYS A 50 -6.49 -28.30 3.47
N LEU A 51 -5.68 -27.33 3.04
CA LEU A 51 -5.34 -27.10 1.63
C LEU A 51 -4.07 -27.85 1.18
N LYS A 52 -3.37 -28.54 2.09
CA LYS A 52 -2.06 -29.14 1.83
C LYS A 52 -2.07 -30.12 0.66
N VAL A 53 -3.14 -30.90 0.52
CA VAL A 53 -3.30 -31.92 -0.53
C VAL A 53 -3.30 -31.30 -1.93
N ARG A 54 -3.90 -30.11 -2.09
CA ARG A 54 -4.06 -29.47 -3.42
C ARG A 54 -3.01 -28.40 -3.71
N PHE A 55 -2.63 -27.60 -2.72
CA PHE A 55 -1.87 -26.37 -2.98
C PHE A 55 -0.58 -26.22 -2.17
N ASN A 56 -0.42 -26.99 -1.08
CA ASN A 56 0.76 -26.94 -0.21
C ASN A 56 1.25 -25.51 0.14
N PHE A 57 0.32 -24.61 0.49
CA PHE A 57 0.65 -23.23 0.85
C PHE A 57 1.13 -23.10 2.30
N ALA A 58 2.11 -22.22 2.52
CA ALA A 58 2.52 -21.83 3.86
C ALA A 58 1.40 -21.01 4.56
N PRO A 59 1.20 -21.15 5.89
CA PRO A 59 0.19 -20.39 6.63
C PRO A 59 0.31 -18.87 6.44
N LYS A 60 1.54 -18.35 6.41
CA LYS A 60 1.80 -16.91 6.21
C LYS A 60 1.29 -16.41 4.86
N ALA A 61 1.44 -17.22 3.82
CA ALA A 61 0.98 -16.87 2.48
C ALA A 61 -0.55 -16.77 2.43
N ILE A 62 -1.25 -17.70 3.10
CA ILE A 62 -2.71 -17.67 3.22
C ILE A 62 -3.16 -16.45 4.03
N CYS A 63 -2.47 -16.13 5.13
CA CYS A 63 -2.71 -14.94 5.94
C CYS A 63 -2.59 -13.65 5.11
N ASP A 64 -1.51 -13.50 4.34
CA ASP A 64 -1.32 -12.34 3.48
C ASP A 64 -2.38 -12.26 2.37
N TYR A 65 -2.76 -13.40 1.80
CA TYR A 65 -3.79 -13.43 0.77
C TYR A 65 -5.18 -13.08 1.32
N TRP A 66 -5.50 -13.54 2.53
CA TRP A 66 -6.73 -13.18 3.23
C TRP A 66 -6.83 -11.68 3.47
N TRP A 67 -5.88 -11.09 4.21
CA TRP A 67 -5.96 -9.70 4.64
C TRP A 67 -5.80 -8.65 3.53
N ASN A 68 -5.32 -9.06 2.36
CA ASN A 68 -5.13 -8.15 1.23
C ASN A 68 -6.13 -8.39 0.08
N ILE A 69 -6.68 -9.59 -0.08
CA ILE A 69 -7.46 -9.96 -1.27
C ILE A 69 -8.77 -10.71 -0.97
N LEU A 70 -8.79 -11.70 -0.06
CA LEU A 70 -9.98 -12.56 0.08
C LEU A 70 -11.00 -12.10 1.13
N ASP A 71 -10.61 -11.24 2.07
CA ASP A 71 -11.55 -10.74 3.08
C ASP A 71 -12.72 -10.02 2.38
N PRO A 72 -13.97 -10.51 2.50
CA PRO A 72 -15.12 -9.96 1.78
C PRO A 72 -15.44 -8.50 2.11
N ARG A 73 -14.89 -7.97 3.21
CA ARG A 73 -15.02 -6.55 3.57
C ARG A 73 -14.19 -5.66 2.65
N ILE A 74 -13.15 -6.19 2.01
CA ILE A 74 -12.23 -5.38 1.21
C ILE A 74 -12.92 -4.92 -0.07
N ASP A 75 -12.94 -3.60 -0.26
CA ASP A 75 -13.37 -2.99 -1.51
C ASP A 75 -12.21 -2.99 -2.52
N HIS A 76 -12.41 -3.68 -3.65
CA HIS A 76 -11.47 -3.79 -4.76
C HIS A 76 -11.74 -2.83 -5.93
N SER A 77 -12.74 -1.95 -5.82
CA SER A 77 -13.00 -0.89 -6.80
C SER A 77 -11.77 0.01 -6.95
N PRO A 78 -11.57 0.65 -8.10
CA PRO A 78 -10.54 1.68 -8.22
C PRO A 78 -10.69 2.75 -7.13
N PHE A 79 -9.57 3.29 -6.66
CA PHE A 79 -9.59 4.46 -5.77
C PHE A 79 -10.07 5.68 -6.54
N SER A 80 -11.09 6.36 -6.01
CA SER A 80 -11.53 7.65 -6.51
C SER A 80 -10.44 8.71 -6.32
N GLN A 81 -10.58 9.86 -6.99
CA GLN A 81 -9.60 10.93 -6.84
C GLN A 81 -9.65 11.53 -5.43
N GLU A 82 -10.85 11.63 -4.85
CA GLU A 82 -11.10 12.09 -3.49
C GLU A 82 -10.45 11.16 -2.46
N GLU A 83 -10.59 9.84 -2.62
CA GLU A 83 -9.92 8.85 -1.76
C GLU A 83 -8.39 9.01 -1.80
N LYS A 84 -7.82 9.23 -3.00
CA LYS A 84 -6.38 9.43 -3.16
C LYS A 84 -5.92 10.73 -2.50
N ASN A 85 -6.62 11.84 -2.75
CA ASN A 85 -6.30 13.15 -2.19
C ASN A 85 -6.34 13.09 -0.66
N TYR A 86 -7.38 12.49 -0.08
CA TYR A 86 -7.46 12.27 1.36
C TYR A 86 -6.26 11.50 1.91
N ILE A 87 -5.86 10.40 1.26
CA ILE A 87 -4.68 9.62 1.67
C ILE A 87 -3.42 10.49 1.67
N TYR A 88 -3.22 11.29 0.62
CA TYR A 88 -2.03 12.15 0.49
C TYR A 88 -1.99 13.24 1.55
N GLU A 89 -3.09 13.95 1.75
CA GLU A 89 -3.20 14.98 2.77
C GLU A 89 -3.02 14.40 4.17
N TRP A 90 -3.68 13.28 4.47
CA TRP A 90 -3.59 12.64 5.77
C TRP A 90 -2.14 12.25 6.08
N ILE A 91 -1.43 11.65 5.12
CA ILE A 91 -0.01 11.29 5.28
C ILE A 91 0.86 12.53 5.38
N GLY A 92 0.57 13.59 4.62
CA GLY A 92 1.26 14.88 4.70
C GLY A 92 1.19 15.48 6.10
N ARG A 93 -0.04 15.68 6.62
CA ARG A 93 -0.28 16.17 7.99
C ARG A 93 0.37 15.29 9.05
N TYR A 94 0.29 13.96 8.87
CA TYR A 94 0.92 13.04 9.82
C TYR A 94 2.44 13.25 9.88
N LYS A 95 3.10 13.41 8.74
CA LYS A 95 4.54 13.64 8.65
C LYS A 95 4.98 15.02 9.15
N GLU A 96 4.14 16.04 9.01
CA GLU A 96 4.40 17.36 9.60
C GLU A 96 4.43 17.33 11.12
N MET A 97 3.56 16.52 11.71
CA MET A 97 3.42 16.43 13.16
C MET A 97 4.30 15.33 13.78
N ASN A 98 4.84 14.41 12.97
CA ASN A 98 5.54 13.21 13.45
C ASN A 98 6.67 12.80 12.49
N ASP A 99 7.87 12.57 13.03
CA ASP A 99 9.00 11.97 12.29
C ASP A 99 8.90 10.44 12.14
N GLY A 100 7.69 9.89 12.30
CA GLY A 100 7.45 8.48 12.54
C GLY A 100 7.08 7.62 11.32
N ILE A 101 7.05 6.31 11.55
CA ILE A 101 6.49 5.33 10.61
C ILE A 101 4.98 5.59 10.46
N ILE A 102 4.51 5.76 9.22
CA ILE A 102 3.09 5.95 8.92
C ILE A 102 2.24 4.83 9.57
N PRO A 103 1.28 5.16 10.45
CA PRO A 103 0.47 4.17 11.15
C PRO A 103 -0.69 3.74 10.24
N TRP A 104 -0.39 2.84 9.31
CA TRP A 104 -1.34 2.35 8.29
C TRP A 104 -2.66 1.82 8.84
N THR A 105 -2.67 1.32 10.08
CA THR A 105 -3.90 0.85 10.75
C THR A 105 -4.86 2.02 11.02
N ASN A 106 -4.34 3.16 11.47
CA ASN A 106 -5.16 4.35 11.74
C ASN A 106 -5.70 4.92 10.43
N LEU A 107 -4.84 5.06 9.41
CA LEU A 107 -5.29 5.50 8.09
C LEU A 107 -6.34 4.56 7.49
N GLN A 108 -6.22 3.25 7.69
CA GLN A 108 -7.23 2.30 7.25
C GLN A 108 -8.58 2.54 7.93
N SER A 109 -8.59 2.80 9.24
CA SER A 109 -9.82 3.14 9.97
C SER A 109 -10.44 4.44 9.44
N GLU A 110 -9.64 5.47 9.19
CA GLU A 110 -10.12 6.74 8.63
C GLU A 110 -10.76 6.57 7.25
N ILE A 111 -10.12 5.83 6.34
CA ILE A 111 -10.67 5.53 5.02
C ILE A 111 -11.93 4.66 5.13
N SER A 112 -11.95 3.71 6.07
CA SER A 112 -13.13 2.89 6.34
C SER A 112 -14.32 3.73 6.80
N ASN A 113 -14.09 4.82 7.55
CA ASN A 113 -15.14 5.74 7.98
C ASN A 113 -15.76 6.52 6.81
N LEU A 114 -15.04 6.64 5.67
CA LEU A 114 -15.57 7.19 4.42
C LEU A 114 -16.46 6.19 3.65
N GLY A 115 -16.64 4.97 4.18
CA GLY A 115 -17.55 3.96 3.64
C GLY A 115 -16.89 2.85 2.83
N LYS A 116 -15.55 2.88 2.65
CA LYS A 116 -14.81 1.84 1.92
C LYS A 116 -13.70 1.24 2.74
N PHE A 117 -13.78 -0.06 3.01
CA PHE A 117 -12.72 -0.76 3.71
C PHE A 117 -11.63 -1.19 2.72
N ARG A 118 -10.53 -0.43 2.67
CA ARG A 118 -9.38 -0.67 1.81
C ARG A 118 -8.33 -1.51 2.53
N SER A 119 -7.58 -2.35 1.82
CA SER A 119 -6.47 -3.09 2.44
C SER A 119 -5.31 -2.15 2.78
N ARG A 120 -4.58 -2.43 3.88
CA ARG A 120 -3.37 -1.66 4.22
C ARG A 120 -2.30 -1.74 3.14
N ASN A 121 -2.29 -2.82 2.35
CA ASN A 121 -1.36 -2.98 1.24
C ASN A 121 -1.71 -2.02 0.09
N ASP A 122 -3.00 -1.81 -0.19
CA ASP A 122 -3.44 -0.85 -1.20
C ASP A 122 -3.09 0.59 -0.82
N LEU A 123 -3.32 0.97 0.45
CA LEU A 123 -2.92 2.29 0.95
C LEU A 123 -1.42 2.54 0.78
N LYS A 124 -0.60 1.52 1.09
CA LYS A 124 0.85 1.57 0.85
C LYS A 124 1.19 1.70 -0.63
N ASN A 125 0.50 0.97 -1.51
CA ASN A 125 0.74 1.04 -2.95
C ASN A 125 0.41 2.41 -3.53
N ILE A 126 -0.73 2.99 -3.14
CA ILE A 126 -1.14 4.35 -3.51
C ILE A 126 -0.08 5.37 -3.08
N TRP A 127 0.33 5.33 -1.81
CA TRP A 127 1.37 6.23 -1.31
C TRP A 127 2.72 6.03 -2.03
N ASN A 128 3.16 4.78 -2.22
CA ASN A 128 4.42 4.50 -2.92
C ASN A 128 4.39 4.97 -4.38
N ALA A 129 3.24 4.90 -5.04
CA ALA A 129 3.07 5.44 -6.39
C ALA A 129 3.22 6.97 -6.41
N LYS A 130 2.54 7.69 -5.50
CA LYS A 130 2.69 9.15 -5.36
C LYS A 130 4.12 9.53 -4.98
N LYS A 131 4.74 8.81 -4.04
CA LYS A 131 6.13 9.05 -3.63
C LYS A 131 7.10 9.00 -4.81
N ARG A 132 6.99 7.97 -5.66
CA ARG A 132 7.81 7.86 -6.88
C ARG A 132 7.57 9.01 -7.85
N GLN A 133 6.32 9.46 -8.01
CA GLN A 133 6.01 10.61 -8.86
C GLN A 133 6.68 11.89 -8.33
N LEU A 134 6.68 12.11 -7.01
CA LEU A 134 7.36 13.24 -6.38
C LEU A 134 8.88 13.17 -6.54
N GLU A 135 9.48 11.99 -6.35
CA GLU A 135 10.92 11.77 -6.57
C GLU A 135 11.35 12.08 -8.03
N VAL A 136 10.53 11.69 -9.00
CA VAL A 136 10.76 12.02 -10.43
C VAL A 136 10.59 13.53 -10.69
N LYS A 137 9.59 14.17 -10.09
CA LYS A 137 9.40 15.62 -10.23
C LYS A 137 10.58 16.41 -9.63
N ASN A 138 11.05 16.04 -8.45
CA ASN A 138 12.17 16.72 -7.79
C ASN A 138 13.46 16.59 -8.59
N SER A 139 13.77 15.38 -9.07
CA SER A 139 14.93 15.20 -9.96
C SER A 139 14.79 15.96 -11.27
N ALA A 140 13.59 16.07 -11.84
CA ALA A 140 13.37 16.93 -13.01
C ALA A 140 13.60 18.41 -12.68
N LEU A 141 13.09 18.91 -11.55
CA LEU A 141 13.29 20.30 -11.10
C LEU A 141 14.76 20.63 -10.82
N GLU A 142 15.51 19.72 -10.19
CA GLU A 142 16.97 19.86 -10.00
C GLU A 142 17.73 19.94 -11.34
N ASN A 143 17.23 19.30 -12.40
CA ASN A 143 17.83 19.39 -13.73
C ASN A 143 17.44 20.70 -14.46
N PHE A 144 16.27 21.28 -14.19
CA PHE A 144 15.88 22.59 -14.72
C PHE A 144 16.71 23.74 -14.13
N ASP A 145 17.08 23.65 -12.85
CA ASP A 145 17.96 24.64 -12.20
C ASP A 145 19.41 24.57 -12.72
N ASN A 146 19.78 23.46 -13.36
CA ASN A 146 21.10 23.24 -13.98
C ASN A 146 21.14 23.49 -15.50
N GLY A 147 20.18 24.25 -16.04
CA GLY A 147 20.39 25.00 -17.29
C GLY A 147 20.23 24.25 -18.62
N ASP A 148 19.53 23.12 -18.69
CA ASP A 148 19.25 22.46 -19.98
C ASP A 148 17.76 22.60 -20.39
N GLU A 149 17.53 23.35 -21.46
CA GLU A 149 16.23 23.55 -22.10
C GLU A 149 15.78 22.27 -22.84
N LEU A 150 14.76 21.56 -22.31
CA LEU A 150 14.06 20.52 -23.05
C LEU A 150 12.55 20.77 -23.12
N LYS A 151 12.04 20.69 -24.35
CA LYS A 151 10.68 21.05 -24.73
C LYS A 151 9.65 19.91 -24.55
N TYR A 152 8.44 20.37 -24.20
CA TYR A 152 7.08 19.84 -24.43
C TYR A 152 6.42 18.89 -23.42
N GLY A 153 5.16 19.25 -23.14
CA GLY A 153 4.11 18.39 -22.60
C GLY A 153 3.16 19.18 -21.71
N THR A 154 2.09 19.75 -22.27
CA THR A 154 1.07 20.58 -21.60
C THR A 154 0.73 20.08 -20.18
N ILE A 155 1.17 20.82 -19.17
CA ILE A 155 0.82 20.57 -17.77
C ILE A 155 -0.60 21.10 -17.55
N ASN A 156 -1.52 20.22 -17.16
CA ASN A 156 -2.85 20.62 -16.70
C ASN A 156 -2.72 21.56 -15.50
N VAL A 157 -2.99 22.84 -15.73
CA VAL A 157 -2.70 23.97 -14.84
C VAL A 157 -3.48 23.90 -13.52
N GLU A 158 -4.59 23.16 -13.47
CA GLU A 158 -5.40 23.00 -12.27
C GLU A 158 -4.72 22.15 -11.17
N ASN A 159 -3.83 21.21 -11.52
CA ASN A 159 -3.06 20.45 -10.54
C ASN A 159 -1.84 21.23 -9.99
N VAL A 160 -1.53 22.40 -10.57
CA VAL A 160 -0.30 23.17 -10.26
C VAL A 160 -0.44 24.00 -8.98
N ILE A 161 -1.66 24.37 -8.59
CA ILE A 161 -1.89 25.23 -7.42
C ILE A 161 -1.93 24.41 -6.12
N GLU A 162 -2.57 23.22 -6.11
CA GLU A 162 -2.56 22.31 -4.95
C GLU A 162 -1.19 21.66 -4.71
N ASP A 163 -0.47 21.28 -5.77
CA ASP A 163 0.87 20.68 -5.65
C ASP A 163 1.92 21.69 -5.12
N LYS A 164 1.74 23.01 -5.29
CA LYS A 164 2.67 24.05 -4.75
C LYS A 164 2.67 24.09 -3.22
N GLY A 165 1.52 23.92 -2.58
CA GLY A 165 1.43 23.84 -1.12
C GLY A 165 2.19 22.62 -0.58
N ILE A 166 2.01 21.46 -1.23
CA ILE A 166 2.68 20.21 -0.85
C ILE A 166 4.18 20.20 -1.20
N GLN A 167 4.58 20.86 -2.30
CA GLN A 167 5.99 21.04 -2.65
C GLN A 167 6.72 21.96 -1.66
N SER A 168 6.05 23.04 -1.20
CA SER A 168 6.59 23.90 -0.13
C SER A 168 6.82 23.12 1.16
N ILE A 169 5.91 22.20 1.50
CA ILE A 169 6.05 21.31 2.66
C ILE A 169 7.25 20.37 2.47
N PHE A 170 7.38 19.72 1.30
CA PHE A 170 8.46 18.78 1.02
C PHE A 170 9.86 19.46 0.97
N ASN A 171 9.94 20.67 0.41
CA ASN A 171 11.21 21.40 0.30
C ASN A 171 11.71 21.87 1.69
N SER A 172 10.81 22.30 2.59
CA SER A 172 11.18 22.60 3.98
C SER A 172 11.77 21.40 4.73
N PHE A 173 11.42 20.16 4.35
CA PHE A 173 11.99 18.96 4.96
C PHE A 173 13.40 18.59 4.45
N SER A 174 13.79 18.96 3.23
CA SER A 174 15.15 18.64 2.72
C SER A 174 16.23 19.58 3.26
N THR A 175 15.87 20.80 3.63
CA THR A 175 16.81 21.79 4.18
C THR A 175 17.21 21.47 5.63
N ILE A 176 16.32 20.86 6.42
CA ILE A 176 16.57 20.55 7.84
C ILE A 176 17.57 19.39 8.03
N TYR A 177 17.83 18.59 6.98
CA TYR A 177 18.76 17.45 7.04
C TYR A 177 20.11 17.68 6.36
N ASN A 178 20.40 18.89 5.86
CA ASN A 178 21.69 19.22 5.22
C ASN A 178 22.52 20.30 5.94
N ASP A 179 22.03 20.87 7.04
CA ASP A 179 22.85 21.74 7.90
C ASP A 179 23.33 20.95 9.14
N GLY A 180 24.43 20.23 8.95
CA GLY A 180 25.23 19.59 10.00
C GLY A 180 26.71 19.67 9.64
#